data_AF-A0A939YM04-F1
#
_entry.id   AF-A0A939YM04-F1
#
_cell.length_a   1.000
_cell.length_b   1.000
_cell.length_c   1.000
_cell.angle_alpha   90.00
_cell.angle_beta   90.00
_cell.angle_gamma   90.00
#
_symmetry.space_group_name_H-M   'P 1'
#
loop_
_entity.id
_entity.type
_entity.pdbx_description
1 polymer ?
#
loop_
_entity_poly.entity_id
_entity_poly.type
_entity_poly.pdbx_seq_one_letter_code
_entity_poly.pdbx_strand_id
1 'polypeptide(L)'
;MSVKSQNVKAGAAIFDKLLSVPENFPVKFSYGGKTYNGFEGLGARKMTVGGAGFRRVVITAQIGGLSVKADTKIVTEYGQVEYTVYFENVSDKPTEVLSDVYALDMDFDGKDPVLRGCMGDHDNWYSAYEHDLCKGDKYFLSLDGRATHIVFPYFD
;
A
#
# COMPACT_ATOMS: atom_id res chain seq x y z
N MET A 1 -23.68 10.92 14.77
CA MET A 1 -22.23 10.58 14.68
C MET A 1 -21.52 11.78 14.08
N SER A 2 -20.32 12.15 14.56
CA SER A 2 -19.54 13.24 13.94
C SER A 2 -18.95 12.78 12.60
N VAL A 3 -18.66 13.71 11.68
CA VAL A 3 -18.00 13.42 10.39
C VAL A 3 -16.69 12.65 10.60
N LYS A 4 -15.89 13.05 11.60
CA LYS A 4 -14.67 12.34 12.00
C LYS A 4 -14.93 10.86 12.32
N SER A 5 -16.00 10.56 13.07
CA SER A 5 -16.34 9.17 13.42
C SER A 5 -16.83 8.33 12.22
N GLN A 6 -17.37 8.97 11.18
CA GLN A 6 -17.77 8.29 9.95
C GLN A 6 -16.53 7.96 9.09
N ASN A 7 -15.60 8.92 8.94
CA ASN A 7 -14.39 8.72 8.15
C ASN A 7 -13.48 7.62 8.75
N VAL A 8 -13.32 7.58 10.07
CA VAL A 8 -12.55 6.52 10.76
C VAL A 8 -13.16 5.14 10.48
N LYS A 9 -14.49 5.02 10.47
CA LYS A 9 -15.17 3.75 10.17
C LYS A 9 -15.02 3.34 8.71
N ALA A 10 -15.14 4.30 7.79
CA ALA A 10 -14.97 4.03 6.36
C ALA A 10 -13.54 3.56 6.04
N GLY A 11 -12.53 4.25 6.57
CA GLY A 11 -11.13 3.85 6.43
C GLY A 11 -10.87 2.45 7.01
N ALA A 12 -11.35 2.18 8.22
CA ALA A 12 -11.25 0.85 8.83
C ALA A 12 -11.86 -0.26 7.97
N ALA A 13 -13.01 -0.01 7.35
CA ALA A 13 -13.67 -0.99 6.48
C ALA A 13 -12.85 -1.32 5.20
N ILE A 14 -12.19 -0.32 4.61
CA ILE A 14 -11.28 -0.53 3.47
C ILE A 14 -10.14 -1.46 3.89
N PHE A 15 -9.50 -1.17 5.02
CA PHE A 15 -8.41 -1.98 5.53
C PHE A 15 -8.82 -3.39 5.94
N ASP A 16 -9.99 -3.53 6.55
CA ASP A 16 -10.54 -4.85 6.89
C ASP A 16 -10.77 -5.69 5.62
N LYS A 17 -11.25 -5.07 4.54
CA LYS A 17 -11.40 -5.74 3.23
C LYS A 17 -10.05 -6.18 2.65
N LEU A 18 -9.06 -5.27 2.58
CA LEU A 18 -7.72 -5.57 2.06
C LEU A 18 -7.02 -6.69 2.84
N LEU A 19 -7.20 -6.70 4.17
CA LEU A 19 -6.54 -7.66 5.05
C LEU A 19 -7.39 -8.91 5.32
N SER A 20 -8.61 -9.00 4.77
CA SER A 20 -9.50 -10.15 5.00
C SER A 20 -8.98 -11.41 4.32
N VAL A 21 -8.50 -11.29 3.09
CA VAL A 21 -8.01 -12.38 2.24
C VAL A 21 -6.64 -11.99 1.67
N PRO A 22 -5.62 -12.87 1.68
CA PRO A 22 -4.30 -12.56 1.14
C PRO A 22 -4.28 -12.03 -0.30
N GLU A 23 -5.21 -12.50 -1.12
CA GLU A 23 -5.35 -12.12 -2.54
C GLU A 23 -5.72 -10.64 -2.70
N ASN A 24 -6.41 -10.06 -1.71
CA ASN A 24 -6.81 -8.65 -1.73
C ASN A 24 -5.69 -7.70 -1.25
N PHE A 25 -4.54 -8.22 -0.83
CA PHE A 25 -3.47 -7.37 -0.32
C PHE A 25 -2.96 -6.46 -1.45
N PRO A 26 -2.82 -5.14 -1.26
CA PRO A 26 -2.64 -4.18 -2.36
C PRO A 26 -1.21 -4.14 -2.91
N VAL A 27 -0.35 -5.12 -2.61
CA VAL A 27 0.99 -5.16 -3.21
C VAL A 27 0.89 -5.74 -4.61
N LYS A 28 1.67 -5.22 -5.54
CA LYS A 28 1.83 -5.83 -6.87
C LYS A 28 3.30 -5.89 -7.23
N PHE A 29 3.71 -6.98 -7.87
CA PHE A 29 5.09 -7.18 -8.28
C PHE A 29 5.17 -8.18 -9.44
N SER A 30 6.25 -8.09 -10.20
CA SER A 30 6.61 -9.06 -11.23
C SER A 30 7.80 -9.90 -10.76
N TYR A 31 7.72 -11.22 -10.91
CA TYR A 31 8.79 -12.16 -10.56
C TYR A 31 8.97 -13.20 -11.66
N GLY A 32 10.18 -13.29 -12.23
CA GLY A 32 10.47 -14.20 -13.35
C GLY A 32 9.60 -13.93 -14.59
N GLY A 33 9.24 -12.67 -14.83
CA GLY A 33 8.36 -12.25 -15.94
C GLY A 33 6.87 -12.50 -15.72
N LYS A 34 6.46 -13.05 -14.57
CA LYS A 34 5.04 -13.21 -14.20
C LYS A 34 4.63 -12.14 -13.20
N THR A 35 3.50 -11.47 -13.45
CA THR A 35 2.91 -10.49 -12.54
C THR A 35 2.03 -11.18 -11.49
N TYR A 36 2.09 -10.65 -10.26
CA TYR A 36 1.33 -11.08 -9.11
C TYR A 36 0.59 -9.89 -8.50
N ASN A 37 -0.71 -10.04 -8.29
CA ASN A 37 -1.55 -9.08 -7.56
C ASN A 37 -1.81 -9.65 -6.16
N GLY A 38 -1.43 -8.89 -5.13
CA GLY A 38 -1.43 -9.36 -3.75
C GLY A 38 -0.67 -10.66 -3.59
N PHE A 39 -1.34 -11.63 -2.96
CA PHE A 39 -0.84 -13.00 -2.78
C PHE A 39 -1.64 -14.03 -3.60
N GLU A 40 -2.29 -13.60 -4.69
CA GLU A 40 -3.09 -14.47 -5.55
C GLU A 40 -2.28 -15.67 -6.08
N GLY A 41 -2.84 -16.87 -5.92
CA GLY A 41 -2.22 -18.11 -6.41
C GLY A 41 -0.92 -18.53 -5.69
N LEU A 42 -0.54 -17.87 -4.59
CA LEU A 42 0.72 -18.15 -3.88
C LEU A 42 0.59 -19.15 -2.73
N GLY A 43 -0.62 -19.64 -2.44
CA GLY A 43 -0.86 -20.51 -1.27
C GLY A 43 -0.50 -19.83 0.05
N ALA A 44 -0.78 -18.52 0.16
CA ALA A 44 -0.34 -17.71 1.27
C ALA A 44 -0.95 -18.13 2.61
N ARG A 45 -0.16 -18.03 3.68
CA ARG A 45 -0.58 -18.24 5.06
C ARG A 45 -0.80 -16.89 5.73
N LYS A 46 -1.93 -16.75 6.40
CA LYS A 46 -2.28 -15.56 7.17
C LYS A 46 -2.31 -15.88 8.65
N MET A 47 -1.66 -15.04 9.44
CA MET A 47 -1.69 -15.07 10.89
C MET A 47 -2.19 -13.71 11.41
N THR A 48 -3.00 -13.71 12.46
CA THR A 48 -3.47 -12.49 13.12
C THR A 48 -3.14 -12.57 14.60
N VAL A 49 -2.54 -11.51 15.13
CA VAL A 49 -2.16 -11.39 16.54
C VAL A 49 -2.80 -10.12 17.10
N GLY A 50 -3.54 -10.25 18.20
CA GLY A 50 -4.08 -9.11 18.93
C GLY A 50 -3.02 -8.49 19.86
N GLY A 51 -3.05 -7.18 20.01
CA GLY A 51 -2.25 -6.42 20.98
C GLY A 51 -3.08 -5.36 21.69
N ALA A 52 -2.53 -4.76 22.75
CA ALA A 52 -3.17 -3.63 23.42
C ALA A 52 -3.22 -2.43 22.46
N GLY A 53 -4.43 -2.12 21.95
CA GLY A 53 -4.67 -0.97 21.06
C GLY A 53 -4.34 -1.18 19.59
N PHE A 54 -3.89 -2.37 19.17
CA PHE A 54 -3.63 -2.67 17.76
C PHE A 54 -3.90 -4.14 17.39
N ARG A 55 -4.13 -4.38 16.10
CA ARG A 55 -4.19 -5.72 15.48
C ARG A 55 -3.03 -5.86 14.51
N ARG A 56 -2.24 -6.93 14.64
CA ARG A 56 -1.16 -7.26 13.70
C ARG A 56 -1.62 -8.39 12.77
N VAL A 57 -1.40 -8.22 11.46
CA VAL A 57 -1.67 -9.25 10.45
C VAL A 57 -0.37 -9.53 9.72
N VAL A 58 0.01 -10.79 9.66
CA VAL A 58 1.18 -11.25 8.92
C VAL A 58 0.72 -12.21 7.83
N ILE A 59 1.09 -11.93 6.58
CA ILE A 59 0.83 -12.81 5.44
C ILE A 59 2.17 -13.26 4.89
N THR A 60 2.35 -14.57 4.71
CA THR A 60 3.56 -15.14 4.14
C THR A 60 3.24 -16.06 2.98
N ALA A 61 4.08 -16.01 1.95
CA ALA A 61 4.06 -16.96 0.85
C ALA A 61 5.46 -17.19 0.31
N GLN A 62 5.61 -18.21 -0.54
CA GLN A 62 6.88 -18.51 -1.17
C GLN A 62 6.66 -18.86 -2.64
N ILE A 63 7.54 -18.35 -3.51
CA ILE A 63 7.51 -18.57 -4.95
C ILE A 63 8.93 -18.94 -5.41
N GLY A 64 9.16 -20.23 -5.69
CA GLY A 64 10.52 -20.72 -5.94
C GLY A 64 11.45 -20.44 -4.75
N GLY A 65 12.55 -19.72 -4.99
CA GLY A 65 13.50 -19.30 -3.95
C GLY A 65 13.16 -17.99 -3.24
N LEU A 66 12.05 -17.33 -3.57
CA LEU A 66 11.68 -16.03 -2.99
C LEU A 66 10.58 -16.20 -1.92
N SER A 67 10.87 -15.73 -0.71
CA SER A 67 9.89 -15.54 0.37
C SER A 67 9.28 -14.15 0.26
N VAL A 68 7.95 -14.05 0.37
CA VAL A 68 7.20 -12.81 0.36
C VAL A 68 6.43 -12.70 1.66
N LYS A 69 6.63 -11.61 2.41
CA LYS A 69 6.00 -11.38 3.72
C LYS A 69 5.42 -9.98 3.80
N ALA A 70 4.11 -9.87 4.03
CA ALA A 70 3.50 -8.62 4.47
C ALA A 70 3.36 -8.62 6.01
N ASP A 71 3.87 -7.57 6.65
CA ASP A 71 3.74 -7.33 8.09
C ASP A 71 2.96 -6.05 8.32
N THR A 72 1.73 -6.20 8.82
CA THR A 72 0.75 -5.12 8.91
C THR A 72 0.35 -4.84 10.35
N LYS A 73 0.29 -3.56 10.72
CA LYS A 73 -0.20 -3.06 12.01
C LYS A 73 -1.43 -2.18 11.77
N ILE A 74 -2.49 -2.45 12.53
CA ILE A 74 -3.78 -1.74 12.43
C ILE A 74 -4.06 -1.11 13.78
N VAL A 75 -4.20 0.21 13.81
CA VAL A 75 -4.52 0.98 15.01
C VAL A 75 -5.94 1.51 14.88
N THR A 76 -6.90 0.76 15.42
CA THR A 76 -8.34 1.01 15.22
C THR A 76 -8.81 2.33 15.81
N GLU A 77 -8.14 2.82 16.86
CA GLU A 77 -8.44 4.12 17.49
C GLU A 77 -8.28 5.28 16.49
N TYR A 78 -7.28 5.21 15.62
CA TYR A 78 -6.96 6.26 14.65
C TYR A 78 -7.43 5.94 13.22
N GLY A 79 -8.00 4.75 13.00
CA GLY A 79 -8.31 4.28 11.65
C GLY A 79 -7.07 4.19 10.77
N GLN A 80 -5.92 3.83 11.36
CA GLN A 80 -4.61 3.84 10.71
C GLN A 80 -4.15 2.42 10.41
N VAL A 81 -3.54 2.23 9.24
CA VAL A 81 -2.86 1.00 8.86
C VAL A 81 -1.47 1.33 8.34
N GLU A 82 -0.51 0.56 8.80
CA GLU A 82 0.88 0.61 8.36
C GLU A 82 1.27 -0.81 7.98
N TYR A 83 1.98 -0.97 6.86
CA TYR A 83 2.51 -2.26 6.48
C TYR A 83 3.83 -2.14 5.74
N THR A 84 4.62 -3.21 5.84
CA THR A 84 5.83 -3.40 5.05
C THR A 84 5.75 -4.75 4.35
N VAL A 85 6.07 -4.77 3.06
CA VAL A 85 6.25 -6.02 2.30
C VAL A 85 7.74 -6.29 2.16
N TYR A 86 8.15 -7.47 2.58
CA TYR A 86 9.51 -7.97 2.50
C TYR A 86 9.60 -9.02 1.39
N PHE A 87 10.64 -8.91 0.58
CA PHE A 87 11.04 -9.90 -0.41
C PHE A 87 12.42 -10.42 -0.02
N GLU A 88 12.55 -11.73 0.20
CA GLU A 88 13.77 -12.34 0.70
C GLU A 88 14.13 -13.56 -0.15
N ASN A 89 15.35 -13.60 -0.69
CA ASN A 89 15.88 -14.81 -1.30
C ASN A 89 16.26 -15.79 -0.18
N VAL A 90 15.49 -16.89 -0.07
CA VAL A 90 15.69 -17.94 0.93
C VAL A 90 16.40 -19.18 0.34
N SER A 91 16.92 -19.07 -0.87
CA SER A 91 17.68 -20.12 -1.53
C SER A 91 19.19 -19.88 -1.45
N ASP A 92 19.96 -20.89 -1.85
CA ASP A 92 21.43 -20.87 -1.92
C ASP A 92 21.98 -20.29 -3.24
N LYS A 93 21.10 -19.82 -4.11
CA LYS A 93 21.44 -19.31 -5.45
C LYS A 93 20.65 -18.04 -5.77
N PRO A 94 21.03 -17.27 -6.79
CA PRO A 94 20.22 -16.17 -7.26
C PRO A 94 18.79 -16.60 -7.60
N THR A 95 17.81 -15.78 -7.20
CA THR A 95 16.41 -15.93 -7.62
C THR A 95 16.20 -15.39 -9.03
N GLU A 96 14.99 -15.60 -9.56
CA GLU A 96 14.54 -14.84 -10.71
C GLU A 96 14.50 -13.33 -10.39
N VAL A 97 14.42 -12.51 -11.44
CA VAL A 97 14.33 -11.05 -11.30
C VAL A 97 13.01 -10.66 -10.67
N LEU A 98 13.09 -9.81 -9.64
CA LEU A 98 11.98 -9.05 -9.07
C LEU A 98 11.95 -7.66 -9.74
N SER A 99 10.81 -7.29 -10.32
CA SER A 99 10.60 -6.00 -10.97
C SER A 99 9.21 -5.45 -10.68
N ASP A 100 8.97 -4.20 -11.09
CA ASP A 100 7.65 -3.57 -11.08
C ASP A 100 6.94 -3.68 -9.72
N VAL A 101 7.65 -3.31 -8.65
CA VAL A 101 7.15 -3.41 -7.27
C VAL A 101 6.32 -2.18 -6.92
N TYR A 102 5.02 -2.38 -6.78
CA TYR A 102 4.06 -1.39 -6.31
C TYR A 102 3.67 -1.72 -4.86
N ALA A 103 3.95 -0.78 -3.95
CA ALA A 103 3.58 -0.94 -2.53
C ALA A 103 2.05 -0.91 -2.32
N LEU A 104 1.33 -0.19 -3.20
CA LEU A 104 -0.11 -0.03 -3.19
C LEU A 104 -0.61 0.03 -4.65
N ASP A 105 -1.38 -0.95 -5.09
CA ASP A 105 -2.14 -0.98 -6.35
C ASP A 105 -3.58 -1.35 -5.99
N MET A 106 -4.49 -0.36 -6.05
CA MET A 106 -5.88 -0.54 -5.64
C MET A 106 -6.81 0.53 -6.23
N ASP A 107 -8.10 0.18 -6.28
CA ASP A 107 -9.16 1.08 -6.68
C ASP A 107 -9.97 1.58 -5.47
N PHE A 108 -10.38 2.84 -5.52
CA PHE A 108 -11.28 3.46 -4.55
C PHE A 108 -12.56 3.91 -5.26
N ASP A 109 -13.71 3.38 -4.85
CA ASP A 109 -15.00 3.82 -5.34
C ASP A 109 -15.43 5.13 -4.66
N GLY A 110 -15.86 6.11 -5.45
CA GLY A 110 -16.32 7.40 -4.93
C GLY A 110 -17.08 8.22 -5.96
N LYS A 111 -17.78 9.24 -5.47
CA LYS A 111 -18.40 10.28 -6.31
C LYS A 111 -17.53 11.54 -6.22
N ASP A 112 -17.22 12.13 -7.36
CA ASP A 112 -16.40 13.34 -7.48
C ASP A 112 -14.99 13.17 -6.86
N PRO A 113 -14.17 12.22 -7.34
CA PRO A 113 -12.85 11.96 -6.79
C PRO A 113 -11.91 13.16 -6.94
N VAL A 114 -11.32 13.54 -5.81
CA VAL A 114 -10.34 14.63 -5.73
C VAL A 114 -9.07 14.09 -5.12
N LEU A 115 -7.93 14.33 -5.79
CA LEU A 115 -6.60 14.05 -5.24
C LEU A 115 -6.05 15.32 -4.63
N ARG A 116 -5.78 15.28 -3.33
CA ARG A 116 -5.12 16.36 -2.60
C ARG A 116 -3.77 15.91 -2.11
N GLY A 117 -2.89 16.86 -1.88
CA GLY A 117 -1.58 16.62 -1.32
C GLY A 117 -0.86 17.94 -1.11
N CYS A 118 0.46 17.85 -0.92
CA CYS A 118 1.31 19.03 -0.83
C CYS A 118 2.54 18.88 -1.73
N MET A 119 3.03 20.02 -2.18
CA MET A 119 4.31 20.12 -2.89
C MET A 119 5.48 19.87 -1.92
N GLY A 120 6.71 19.80 -2.41
CA GLY A 120 7.89 19.71 -1.55
C GLY A 120 8.31 21.04 -0.93
N ASP A 121 9.44 21.00 -0.22
CA ASP A 121 9.90 22.05 0.69
C ASP A 121 10.63 23.22 0.04
N HIS A 122 11.34 23.01 -1.07
CA HIS A 122 12.26 24.01 -1.65
C HIS A 122 11.60 25.36 -1.97
N ASP A 123 10.82 25.42 -3.05
CA ASP A 123 10.17 26.66 -3.51
C ASP A 123 8.70 26.75 -3.08
N ASN A 124 8.09 25.59 -2.80
CA ASN A 124 6.65 25.50 -2.59
C ASN A 124 6.28 25.44 -1.11
N TRP A 125 7.23 25.16 -0.21
CA TRP A 125 7.03 25.17 1.24
C TRP A 125 5.83 24.34 1.68
N TYR A 126 5.67 23.14 1.09
CA TYR A 126 4.52 22.26 1.34
C TYR A 126 3.16 22.89 1.00
N SER A 127 3.12 23.80 0.01
CA SER A 127 1.87 24.35 -0.50
C SER A 127 0.92 23.23 -0.93
N ALA A 128 -0.33 23.31 -0.48
CA ALA A 128 -1.35 22.35 -0.83
C ALA A 128 -1.71 22.47 -2.32
N TYR A 129 -2.03 21.33 -2.94
CA TYR A 129 -2.63 21.29 -4.26
C TYR A 129 -3.88 20.41 -4.25
N GLU A 130 -4.71 20.61 -5.27
CA GLU A 130 -5.92 19.83 -5.49
C GLU A 130 -6.08 19.51 -6.98
N HIS A 131 -6.41 18.26 -7.28
CA HIS A 131 -6.72 17.79 -8.63
C HIS A 131 -8.07 17.08 -8.65
N ASP A 132 -8.97 17.63 -9.45
CA ASP A 132 -10.23 16.99 -9.84
C ASP A 132 -9.95 15.84 -10.81
N LEU A 133 -10.11 14.59 -10.35
CA LEU A 133 -9.81 13.39 -11.14
C LEU A 133 -10.90 13.09 -12.18
N CYS A 134 -12.07 13.75 -12.12
CA CYS A 134 -13.06 13.68 -13.20
C CYS A 134 -12.54 14.35 -14.49
N LYS A 135 -11.49 15.17 -14.40
CA LYS A 135 -10.86 15.85 -15.55
C LYS A 135 -9.68 15.06 -16.14
N GLY A 136 -9.46 13.84 -15.66
CA GLY A 136 -8.46 12.91 -16.16
C GLY A 136 -7.33 12.62 -15.18
N ASP A 137 -6.51 11.66 -15.57
CA ASP A 137 -5.52 11.02 -14.72
C ASP A 137 -4.39 11.98 -14.29
N LYS A 138 -3.77 11.64 -13.16
CA LYS A 138 -2.61 12.34 -12.62
C LYS A 138 -1.47 11.37 -12.38
N TYR A 139 -0.27 11.79 -12.76
CA TYR A 139 0.95 11.02 -12.62
C TYR A 139 2.00 11.87 -11.94
N PHE A 140 2.63 11.30 -10.92
CA PHE A 140 3.71 11.92 -10.18
C PHE A 140 4.88 10.94 -10.17
N LEU A 141 6.06 11.40 -10.58
CA LEU A 141 7.23 10.56 -10.70
C LEU A 141 8.48 11.34 -10.28
N SER A 142 9.31 10.71 -9.46
CA SER A 142 10.68 11.15 -9.21
C SER A 142 11.64 10.16 -9.87
N LEU A 143 12.59 10.70 -10.65
CA LEU A 143 13.66 9.92 -11.29
C LEU A 143 15.03 10.17 -10.64
N ASP A 144 15.11 11.08 -9.67
CA ASP A 144 16.38 11.56 -9.10
C ASP A 144 16.84 10.76 -7.87
N GLY A 145 16.16 9.63 -7.56
CA GLY A 145 16.48 8.79 -6.41
C GLY A 145 16.13 9.40 -5.05
N ARG A 146 15.38 10.50 -5.02
CA ARG A 146 14.90 11.18 -3.80
C ARG A 146 13.43 11.56 -3.96
N ALA A 147 12.67 11.61 -2.87
CA ALA A 147 11.42 12.39 -2.88
C ALA A 147 11.79 13.84 -3.22
N THR A 148 11.23 14.40 -4.30
CA THR A 148 11.69 15.69 -4.83
C THR A 148 10.89 16.84 -4.27
N HIS A 149 11.37 18.05 -4.52
CA HIS A 149 10.73 19.32 -4.16
C HIS A 149 9.36 19.56 -4.81
N ILE A 150 9.00 18.78 -5.83
CA ILE A 150 7.71 18.88 -6.54
C ILE A 150 6.85 17.62 -6.42
N VAL A 151 7.44 16.48 -6.05
CA VAL A 151 6.74 15.21 -5.88
C VAL A 151 7.00 14.69 -4.47
N PHE A 152 6.19 15.19 -3.54
CA PHE A 152 6.19 14.72 -2.15
C PHE A 152 5.22 13.53 -2.02
N PRO A 153 5.64 12.38 -1.46
CA PRO A 153 4.86 11.14 -1.46
C PRO A 153 3.80 11.13 -0.35
N TYR A 154 2.90 12.12 -0.36
CA TYR A 154 1.78 12.27 0.56
C TYR A 154 0.54 12.76 -0.17
N PHE A 155 -0.58 12.10 0.08
CA PHE A 155 -1.89 12.41 -0.47
C PHE A 155 -2.97 12.24 0.61
N ASP A 156 -4.06 13.02 0.56
CA ASP A 156 -5.18 12.95 1.53
C ASP A 156 -6.59 13.12 0.94
#